data_AF-A0A0Q4DR93-F1
#
_entry.id   AF-A0A0Q4DR93-F1
#
_cell.length_a   1.000
_cell.length_b   1.000
_cell.length_c   1.000
_cell.angle_alpha   90.00
_cell.angle_beta   90.00
_cell.angle_gamma   90.00
#
_symmetry.space_group_name_H-M   'P 1'
#
loop_
_entity.id
_entity.type
_entity.pdbx_description
1 polymer ?
#
loop_
_entity_poly.entity_id
_entity_poly.type
_entity_poly.pdbx_seq_one_letter_code
_entity_poly.pdbx_strand_id
1 'polypeptide(L)'
;MSSTRSIARRAAALGASVSLVALGVLAASPAQAATCTVTPTTWPDLQAAFATAPATGAVICLGADITAPQSFVPGADRLSQPNGSDVTFDLNAHSLTIAVDPSSGIEAGISVDAGNTLTIDATGGGATTISGGSYGAAIGASSSSDLGTVIINGGVIDVSTAIDGAGIGGAQFAPAMVAGSITINGGTINTKTYNCGPGIGAGEYSTVAADITITGGTINAAGTCGSPGIGGSAQYSSVSGNITITGGVITSTGTQAAGIGGGFNAAGANITMSGGDLTASTPVQPGGGNGAALGSGAAGPTLPVPPPGTLTLIGAGIPTSTSGTAPYASSPMATVLPGPVGVTFTQTTQDGTFTQAPSTRIVFAVAVAPQITTTGLPGGTAAAPYAQIIAASGTGPITFALANGTALPPGLALDPATGAVSGTPTTAGSFSFQVRATNIMGSDTRSYSLEIAAAPAITTASIPDATAGAAYSQTITATGTGPVTFALTSGSALPAGLTLDPTSGVISGTPTASGTFTFVVTATNATGTDSRTYTLTVAAAAATPTPSATSAPAARTGSSTLAVTGTNGALAPLLAGGGALLLVVGAGSLIRARGRRQS
;
A
#
# COMPACT_ATOMS: atom_id res chain seq x y z
N MET A 1 31.37 -34.26 -12.59
CA MET A 1 32.84 -34.41 -12.74
C MET A 1 33.45 -33.01 -12.75
N SER A 2 34.46 -32.72 -11.90
CA SER A 2 35.39 -31.55 -11.94
C SER A 2 34.81 -30.11 -12.03
N SER A 3 35.37 -29.04 -11.47
CA SER A 3 36.50 -28.79 -10.55
C SER A 3 36.33 -27.35 -9.98
N THR A 4 36.97 -26.83 -8.93
CA THR A 4 38.02 -27.32 -7.99
C THR A 4 37.76 -26.69 -6.60
N ARG A 5 38.48 -27.09 -5.55
CA ARG A 5 38.63 -26.33 -4.29
C ARG A 5 40.00 -25.65 -4.23
N SER A 6 40.09 -24.43 -3.70
CA SER A 6 41.31 -23.67 -3.31
C SER A 6 40.89 -22.25 -2.92
N ILE A 7 41.39 -21.53 -1.90
CA ILE A 7 42.34 -21.77 -0.80
C ILE A 7 41.89 -20.87 0.40
N ALA A 8 42.41 -21.12 1.60
CA ALA A 8 41.96 -20.45 2.84
C ALA A 8 42.91 -19.35 3.38
N ARG A 9 42.33 -18.46 4.22
CA ARG A 9 42.93 -17.72 5.36
C ARG A 9 43.88 -16.51 5.15
N ARG A 10 43.52 -15.44 5.89
CA ARG A 10 44.34 -14.37 6.55
C ARG A 10 44.87 -13.16 5.75
N ALA A 11 44.12 -12.06 5.87
CA ALA A 11 44.57 -10.73 6.33
C ALA A 11 43.30 -9.98 6.82
N ALA A 12 43.09 -9.60 8.08
CA ALA A 12 43.87 -8.83 9.05
C ALA A 12 43.86 -7.30 8.80
N ALA A 13 42.92 -6.63 9.47
CA ALA A 13 42.96 -5.25 9.98
C ALA A 13 43.27 -4.07 9.02
N LEU A 14 42.24 -3.26 8.75
CA LEU A 14 42.30 -1.80 8.84
C LEU A 14 40.88 -1.28 9.14
N GLY A 15 40.74 -0.49 10.19
CA GLY A 15 39.43 -0.12 10.75
C GLY A 15 38.85 1.15 10.15
N ALA A 16 37.54 1.15 9.92
CA ALA A 16 36.72 2.35 9.79
C ALA A 16 35.44 2.13 10.60
N SER A 17 35.37 2.75 11.78
CA SER A 17 34.26 2.59 12.73
C SER A 17 33.02 3.34 12.25
N VAL A 18 32.18 2.69 11.45
CA VAL A 18 30.82 3.16 11.17
C VAL A 18 29.87 2.45 12.13
N SER A 19 29.48 3.13 13.20
CA SER A 19 28.48 2.65 14.16
C SER A 19 27.10 2.59 13.48
N LEU A 20 26.81 1.45 12.84
CA LEU A 20 25.50 1.16 12.31
C LEU A 20 24.56 0.85 13.49
N VAL A 21 23.78 1.85 13.92
CA VAL A 21 22.68 1.64 14.88
C VAL A 21 21.63 0.78 14.17
N ALA A 22 21.71 -0.52 14.39
CA ALA A 22 20.73 -1.44 13.84
C ALA A 22 19.36 -1.17 14.49
N LEU A 23 18.37 -0.77 13.68
CA LEU A 23 16.97 -0.85 14.08
C LEU A 23 16.59 -2.31 14.24
N GLY A 24 16.86 -2.85 15.42
CA GLY A 24 16.32 -4.12 15.89
C GLY A 24 14.85 -3.96 16.20
N VAL A 25 14.00 -3.89 15.18
CA VAL A 25 12.62 -4.38 15.33
C VAL A 25 12.74 -5.89 15.51
N LEU A 26 12.92 -6.33 16.75
CA LEU A 26 12.58 -7.70 17.09
C LEU A 26 11.07 -7.81 16.86
N ALA A 27 10.70 -8.37 15.71
CA ALA A 27 9.44 -9.08 15.62
C ALA A 27 9.49 -10.10 16.76
N ALA A 28 8.63 -9.91 17.77
CA ALA A 28 8.54 -10.85 18.87
C ALA A 28 8.23 -12.23 18.26
N SER A 29 9.18 -13.15 18.37
CA SER A 29 8.88 -14.57 18.25
C SER A 29 7.69 -14.85 19.17
N PRO A 30 6.64 -15.56 18.72
CA PRO A 30 5.49 -15.84 19.57
C PRO A 30 6.01 -16.42 20.88
N ALA A 31 5.72 -15.73 21.98
CA ALA A 31 6.18 -16.14 23.30
C ALA A 31 5.69 -17.57 23.50
N GLN A 32 6.62 -18.48 23.74
CA GLN A 32 6.29 -19.89 23.88
C GLN A 32 5.45 -20.02 25.15
N ALA A 33 4.14 -20.24 24.97
CA ALA A 33 3.13 -20.13 26.02
C ALA A 33 3.61 -20.82 27.30
N ALA A 34 3.78 -20.02 28.35
CA ALA A 34 4.35 -20.51 29.60
C ALA A 34 3.37 -21.54 30.19
N THR A 35 3.86 -22.72 30.54
CA THR A 35 2.99 -23.79 31.06
C THR A 35 2.39 -23.36 32.39
N CYS A 36 1.07 -23.25 32.43
CA CYS A 36 0.29 -22.89 33.62
C CYS A 36 0.76 -23.70 34.85
N THR A 37 1.18 -22.99 35.90
CA THR A 37 1.57 -23.58 37.19
C THR A 37 0.33 -23.97 37.98
N VAL A 38 -0.71 -23.15 37.91
CA VAL A 38 -2.02 -23.36 38.53
C VAL A 38 -3.14 -22.82 37.63
N THR A 39 -4.33 -23.40 37.76
CA THR A 39 -5.51 -23.04 36.96
C THR A 39 -6.73 -22.85 37.86
N PRO A 40 -6.87 -21.70 38.56
CA PRO A 40 -8.02 -21.43 39.39
C PRO A 40 -9.31 -21.33 38.57
N THR A 41 -10.41 -21.81 39.17
CA THR A 41 -11.77 -21.72 38.59
C THR A 41 -12.76 -21.01 39.51
N THR A 42 -12.38 -20.73 40.77
CA THR A 42 -13.17 -19.97 41.73
C THR A 42 -12.34 -18.86 42.37
N TRP A 43 -13.01 -17.87 42.98
CA TRP A 43 -12.34 -16.76 43.65
C TRP A 43 -11.40 -17.19 44.80
N PRO A 44 -11.78 -18.11 45.72
CA PRO A 44 -10.86 -18.63 46.72
C PRO A 44 -9.64 -19.34 46.13
N ASP A 45 -9.79 -20.08 45.02
CA ASP A 45 -8.64 -20.71 44.34
C ASP A 45 -7.68 -19.66 43.78
N LEU A 46 -8.21 -18.57 43.22
CA LEU A 46 -7.43 -17.45 42.70
C LEU A 46 -6.69 -16.69 43.81
N GLN A 47 -7.36 -16.43 44.94
CA GLN A 47 -6.73 -15.86 46.13
C GLN A 47 -5.59 -16.75 46.64
N ALA A 48 -5.82 -18.07 46.75
CA ALA A 48 -4.80 -19.03 47.17
C ALA A 48 -3.62 -19.12 46.19
N ALA A 49 -3.89 -19.07 44.88
CA ALA A 49 -2.86 -19.06 43.83
C ALA A 49 -1.94 -17.83 43.94
N PHE A 50 -2.51 -16.63 44.14
CA PHE A 50 -1.73 -15.41 44.37
C PHE A 50 -0.96 -15.46 45.68
N ALA A 51 -1.61 -15.84 46.79
CA ALA A 51 -1.00 -15.84 48.12
C ALA A 51 0.10 -16.90 48.32
N THR A 52 0.17 -17.91 47.46
CA THR A 52 1.20 -18.98 47.50
C THR A 52 2.22 -18.89 46.36
N ALA A 53 2.18 -17.83 45.57
CA ALA A 53 3.07 -17.66 44.43
C ALA A 53 4.56 -17.69 44.83
N PRO A 54 5.40 -18.53 44.20
CA PRO A 54 6.83 -18.57 44.48
C PRO A 54 7.54 -17.26 44.09
N ALA A 55 8.74 -17.06 44.65
CA ALA A 55 9.59 -15.90 44.41
C ALA A 55 10.03 -15.71 42.94
N THR A 56 9.85 -16.72 42.07
CA THR A 56 10.27 -16.66 40.66
C THR A 56 9.29 -17.40 39.74
N GLY A 57 8.69 -16.69 38.79
CA GLY A 57 8.07 -17.26 37.59
C GLY A 57 6.79 -18.07 37.80
N ALA A 58 5.90 -17.66 38.70
CA ALA A 58 4.60 -18.29 38.86
C ALA A 58 3.69 -17.99 37.67
N VAL A 59 3.07 -18.99 37.04
CA VAL A 59 2.10 -18.78 35.95
C VAL A 59 0.70 -19.20 36.41
N ILE A 60 -0.18 -18.23 36.63
CA ILE A 60 -1.57 -18.42 37.05
C ILE A 60 -2.45 -18.21 35.81
N CYS A 61 -3.02 -19.28 35.26
CA CYS A 61 -3.93 -19.19 34.11
C CYS A 61 -5.38 -19.29 34.57
N LEU A 62 -6.27 -18.37 34.19
CA LEU A 62 -7.69 -18.56 34.48
C LEU A 62 -8.24 -19.82 33.78
N GLY A 63 -9.03 -20.62 34.50
CA GLY A 63 -9.77 -21.77 33.94
C GLY A 63 -11.28 -21.54 33.81
N ALA A 64 -11.76 -20.38 34.25
CA ALA A 64 -13.15 -19.94 34.17
C ALA A 64 -13.22 -18.41 34.34
N ASP A 65 -14.37 -17.82 34.04
CA ASP A 65 -14.66 -16.44 34.42
C ASP A 65 -14.87 -16.37 35.94
N ILE A 66 -14.13 -15.49 36.63
CA ILE A 66 -14.13 -15.38 38.09
C ILE A 66 -14.65 -13.99 38.50
N THR A 67 -15.63 -13.98 39.41
CA THR A 67 -16.15 -12.75 40.04
C THR A 67 -15.91 -12.79 41.54
N ALA A 68 -15.38 -11.70 42.10
CA ALA A 68 -15.17 -11.52 43.52
C ALA A 68 -16.51 -11.44 44.30
N PRO A 69 -16.58 -11.94 45.54
CA PRO A 69 -17.78 -11.86 46.37
C PRO A 69 -18.11 -10.40 46.72
N GLN A 70 -19.41 -10.09 46.81
CA GLN A 70 -19.91 -8.75 47.15
C GLN A 70 -19.61 -8.36 48.61
N SER A 71 -19.40 -9.33 49.51
CA SER A 71 -19.02 -9.11 50.91
C SER A 71 -17.50 -8.91 51.05
N PHE A 72 -16.93 -7.98 50.30
CA PHE A 72 -15.49 -7.75 50.22
C PHE A 72 -14.96 -7.12 51.51
N VAL A 73 -14.01 -7.78 52.16
CA VAL A 73 -13.36 -7.32 53.41
C VAL A 73 -12.04 -6.61 53.06
N PRO A 74 -11.86 -5.33 53.43
CA PRO A 74 -10.62 -4.59 53.17
C PRO A 74 -9.37 -5.33 53.65
N GLY A 75 -8.34 -5.39 52.79
CA GLY A 75 -7.06 -6.05 53.06
C GLY A 75 -7.09 -7.58 53.00
N ALA A 76 -8.21 -8.23 53.35
CA ALA A 76 -8.33 -9.69 53.28
C ALA A 76 -8.70 -10.20 51.87
N ASP A 77 -9.53 -9.46 51.13
CA ASP A 77 -10.02 -9.88 49.81
C ASP A 77 -9.23 -9.30 48.62
N ARG A 78 -8.12 -8.59 48.84
CA ARG A 78 -7.26 -8.15 47.72
C ARG A 78 -6.38 -9.30 47.21
N LEU A 79 -6.24 -9.43 45.90
CA LEU A 79 -5.27 -10.37 45.31
C LEU A 79 -3.86 -9.84 45.59
N SER A 80 -3.20 -10.42 46.60
CA SER A 80 -1.90 -9.97 47.10
C SER A 80 -0.84 -11.06 46.92
N GLN A 81 0.36 -10.68 46.52
CA GLN A 81 1.47 -11.61 46.26
C GLN A 81 2.47 -11.61 47.43
N PRO A 82 3.16 -12.72 47.74
CA PRO A 82 4.29 -12.75 48.68
C PRO A 82 5.40 -11.77 48.27
N ASN A 83 6.07 -11.14 49.23
CA ASN A 83 7.15 -10.19 48.95
C ASN A 83 8.31 -10.86 48.18
N GLY A 84 8.72 -10.24 47.07
CA GLY A 84 9.76 -10.73 46.17
C GLY A 84 9.26 -11.76 45.16
N SER A 85 7.97 -11.79 44.84
CA SER A 85 7.39 -12.72 43.88
C SER A 85 7.20 -12.13 42.48
N ASP A 86 7.27 -13.00 41.48
CA ASP A 86 7.04 -12.70 40.08
C ASP A 86 5.92 -13.60 39.55
N VAL A 87 4.78 -12.99 39.22
CA VAL A 87 3.57 -13.68 38.77
C VAL A 87 3.22 -13.24 37.36
N THR A 88 3.15 -14.20 36.45
CA THR A 88 2.39 -14.06 35.20
C THR A 88 0.96 -14.52 35.45
N PHE A 89 0.01 -13.59 35.36
CA PHE A 89 -1.42 -13.85 35.43
C PHE A 89 -1.97 -13.86 34.00
N ASP A 90 -2.15 -15.06 33.44
CA ASP A 90 -2.71 -15.27 32.11
C ASP A 90 -4.23 -15.34 32.20
N LEU A 91 -4.92 -14.40 31.54
CA LEU A 91 -6.37 -14.38 31.48
C LEU A 91 -6.93 -15.54 30.65
N ASN A 92 -6.15 -16.15 29.74
CA ASN A 92 -6.52 -17.36 29.00
C ASN A 92 -7.94 -17.29 28.38
N ALA A 93 -8.28 -16.16 27.77
CA ALA A 93 -9.60 -15.83 27.20
C ALA A 93 -10.77 -15.69 28.20
N HIS A 94 -10.51 -15.70 29.51
CA HIS A 94 -11.50 -15.53 30.57
C HIS A 94 -11.55 -14.12 31.15
N SER A 95 -12.58 -13.86 31.96
CA SER A 95 -12.81 -12.57 32.62
C SER A 95 -12.64 -12.63 34.14
N LEU A 96 -11.87 -11.70 34.69
CA LEU A 96 -11.79 -11.40 36.12
C LEU A 96 -12.62 -10.16 36.44
N THR A 97 -13.58 -10.26 37.35
CA THR A 97 -14.36 -9.12 37.86
C THR A 97 -14.17 -8.94 39.36
N ILE A 98 -13.66 -7.79 39.80
CA ILE A 98 -13.58 -7.38 41.21
C ILE A 98 -14.44 -6.14 41.37
N ALA A 99 -15.65 -6.28 41.93
CA ALA A 99 -16.58 -5.16 42.11
C ALA A 99 -17.07 -5.08 43.55
N VAL A 100 -16.85 -3.93 44.20
CA VAL A 100 -17.32 -3.64 45.57
C VAL A 100 -18.43 -2.58 45.54
N ASP A 101 -19.10 -2.39 46.68
CA ASP A 101 -20.17 -1.38 46.80
C ASP A 101 -19.63 0.04 46.55
N PRO A 102 -20.17 0.82 45.60
CA PRO A 102 -19.71 2.18 45.28
C PRO A 102 -19.83 3.15 46.46
N SER A 103 -20.75 2.91 47.40
CA SER A 103 -20.93 3.71 48.62
C SER A 103 -19.96 3.36 49.74
N SER A 104 -19.20 2.27 49.59
CA SER A 104 -18.23 1.82 50.59
C SER A 104 -16.88 2.54 50.44
N GLY A 105 -16.14 2.73 51.53
CA GLY A 105 -14.78 3.28 51.49
C GLY A 105 -13.70 2.24 51.16
N ILE A 106 -14.03 1.24 50.31
CA ILE A 106 -13.22 0.03 50.11
C ILE A 106 -12.43 0.10 48.81
N GLU A 107 -11.12 -0.11 48.91
CA GLU A 107 -10.25 -0.26 47.74
C GLU A 107 -10.43 -1.64 47.09
N ALA A 108 -10.79 -1.67 45.80
CA ALA A 108 -10.80 -2.88 44.99
C ALA A 108 -9.51 -2.98 44.17
N GLY A 109 -8.89 -4.16 44.07
CA GLY A 109 -7.69 -4.26 43.26
C GLY A 109 -6.85 -5.53 43.38
N ILE A 110 -5.76 -5.51 42.61
CA ILE A 110 -4.65 -6.46 42.68
C ILE A 110 -3.46 -5.70 43.28
N SER A 111 -2.93 -6.20 44.40
CA SER A 111 -1.78 -5.59 45.10
C SER A 111 -0.49 -6.01 44.45
N VAL A 112 0.28 -5.03 43.98
CA VAL A 112 1.62 -5.20 43.43
C VAL A 112 2.54 -4.26 44.18
N ASP A 113 2.92 -4.69 45.39
CA ASP A 113 3.74 -3.92 46.31
C ASP A 113 5.24 -4.01 45.94
N ALA A 114 6.08 -3.09 46.41
CA ALA A 114 7.49 -3.03 46.02
C ALA A 114 8.25 -4.33 46.28
N GLY A 115 9.09 -4.71 45.31
CA GLY A 115 9.76 -6.00 45.25
C GLY A 115 8.99 -7.07 44.47
N ASN A 116 7.68 -6.90 44.25
CA ASN A 116 6.87 -7.82 43.46
C ASN A 116 6.82 -7.41 41.98
N THR A 117 6.56 -8.39 41.12
CA THR A 117 6.22 -8.21 39.70
C THR A 117 4.92 -8.91 39.38
N LEU A 118 4.03 -8.22 38.67
CA LEU A 118 2.81 -8.77 38.08
C LEU A 118 2.82 -8.51 36.58
N THR A 119 2.84 -9.58 35.79
CA THR A 119 2.59 -9.55 34.35
C THR A 119 1.18 -10.06 34.08
N ILE A 120 0.27 -9.20 33.67
CA ILE A 120 -1.03 -9.61 33.14
C ILE A 120 -0.84 -9.96 31.67
N ASP A 121 -0.93 -11.25 31.33
CA ASP A 121 -0.99 -11.70 29.95
C ASP A 121 -2.45 -11.89 29.54
N ALA A 122 -2.85 -11.20 28.47
CA ALA A 122 -4.16 -11.33 27.87
C ALA A 122 -4.02 -11.28 26.34
N THR A 123 -2.89 -11.78 25.82
CA THR A 123 -2.65 -11.96 24.38
C THR A 123 -3.57 -13.02 23.78
N GLY A 124 -4.01 -14.00 24.56
CA GLY A 124 -5.09 -14.93 24.23
C GLY A 124 -6.51 -14.33 24.30
N GLY A 125 -6.63 -13.06 24.69
CA GLY A 125 -7.90 -12.41 25.02
C GLY A 125 -8.26 -12.56 26.51
N GLY A 126 -9.43 -12.05 26.87
CA GLY A 126 -9.92 -11.96 28.26
C GLY A 126 -10.06 -10.52 28.74
N ALA A 127 -10.65 -10.34 29.92
CA ALA A 127 -10.91 -9.04 30.51
C ALA A 127 -10.62 -8.99 32.02
N THR A 128 -10.15 -7.85 32.52
CA THR A 128 -10.03 -7.56 33.96
C THR A 128 -10.84 -6.31 34.26
N THR A 129 -11.95 -6.46 34.97
CA THR A 129 -12.82 -5.35 35.39
C THR A 129 -12.69 -5.15 36.90
N ILE A 130 -12.26 -3.97 37.32
CA ILE A 130 -12.10 -3.59 38.73
C ILE A 130 -12.97 -2.34 38.98
N SER A 131 -13.96 -2.47 39.86
CA SER A 131 -14.83 -1.39 40.31
C SER A 131 -14.67 -1.23 41.82
N GLY A 132 -13.91 -0.20 42.21
CA GLY A 132 -13.71 0.21 43.59
C GLY A 132 -14.89 1.00 44.14
N GLY A 133 -14.86 1.22 45.46
CA GLY A 133 -15.87 1.99 46.17
C GLY A 133 -15.73 3.49 45.91
N SER A 134 -15.98 4.27 46.96
CA SER A 134 -15.71 5.71 46.99
C SER A 134 -14.22 6.02 46.86
N TYR A 135 -13.35 5.16 47.40
CA TYR A 135 -11.90 5.38 47.39
C TYR A 135 -11.15 4.16 46.85
N GLY A 136 -10.34 4.37 45.81
CA GLY A 136 -9.34 3.42 45.31
C GLY A 136 -9.85 2.28 44.43
N ALA A 137 -9.42 2.25 43.17
CA ALA A 137 -9.40 1.04 42.34
C ALA A 137 -8.05 0.94 41.63
N ALA A 138 -7.30 -0.13 41.87
CA ALA A 138 -5.93 -0.21 41.36
C ALA A 138 -5.48 -1.62 40.95
N ILE A 139 -4.69 -1.65 39.87
CA ILE A 139 -3.70 -2.72 39.64
C ILE A 139 -2.35 -2.10 40.00
N GLY A 140 -1.77 -2.45 41.15
CA GLY A 140 -0.59 -1.77 41.68
C GLY A 140 -0.59 -1.62 43.20
N ALA A 141 0.01 -0.53 43.67
CA ALA A 141 0.07 -0.15 45.08
C ALA A 141 -1.31 0.08 45.70
N SER A 142 -1.42 -0.29 46.99
CA SER A 142 -2.56 0.01 47.85
C SER A 142 -2.40 1.37 48.52
N SER A 143 -3.44 1.86 49.21
CA SER A 143 -3.25 2.95 50.17
C SER A 143 -2.07 2.64 51.10
N SER A 144 -1.05 3.50 51.10
CA SER A 144 0.18 3.40 51.92
C SER A 144 1.24 2.31 51.60
N SER A 145 1.22 1.65 50.43
CA SER A 145 2.32 0.75 50.01
C SER A 145 3.08 1.23 48.77
N ASP A 146 4.39 0.98 48.69
CA ASP A 146 5.21 1.27 47.51
C ASP A 146 4.80 0.40 46.30
N LEU A 147 4.91 0.93 45.08
CA LEU A 147 4.57 0.24 43.84
C LEU A 147 5.69 -0.72 43.38
N GLY A 148 5.34 -1.99 43.12
CA GLY A 148 6.16 -2.96 42.40
C GLY A 148 6.14 -2.78 40.87
N THR A 149 6.46 -3.83 40.12
CA THR A 149 6.46 -3.79 38.64
C THR A 149 5.15 -4.34 38.08
N VAL A 150 4.46 -3.56 37.24
CA VAL A 150 3.23 -3.97 36.55
C VAL A 150 3.48 -4.02 35.04
N ILE A 151 3.23 -5.17 34.41
CA ILE A 151 3.35 -5.37 32.97
C ILE A 151 1.99 -5.84 32.43
N ILE A 152 1.51 -5.25 31.34
CA ILE A 152 0.22 -5.60 30.71
C ILE A 152 0.44 -5.93 29.24
N ASN A 153 0.09 -7.15 28.85
CA ASN A 153 0.22 -7.69 27.50
C ASN A 153 -1.17 -8.02 26.92
N GLY A 154 -1.91 -7.01 26.44
CA GLY A 154 -3.17 -7.25 25.73
C GLY A 154 -4.44 -7.17 26.59
N GLY A 155 -5.51 -7.83 26.13
CA GLY A 155 -6.80 -7.90 26.82
C GLY A 155 -7.60 -6.60 26.85
N VAL A 156 -8.66 -6.62 27.68
CA VAL A 156 -9.41 -5.43 28.12
C VAL A 156 -9.19 -5.25 29.62
N ILE A 157 -8.84 -4.05 30.06
CA ILE A 157 -8.69 -3.71 31.48
C ILE A 157 -9.54 -2.47 31.78
N ASP A 158 -10.60 -2.65 32.54
CA ASP A 158 -11.50 -1.59 32.97
C ASP A 158 -11.30 -1.33 34.47
N VAL A 159 -10.80 -0.16 34.85
CA VAL A 159 -10.61 0.23 36.26
C VAL A 159 -11.45 1.46 36.56
N SER A 160 -12.31 1.39 37.59
CA SER A 160 -13.22 2.47 37.93
C SER A 160 -13.48 2.63 39.42
N THR A 161 -13.80 3.86 39.85
CA THR A 161 -14.29 4.16 41.21
C THR A 161 -15.50 5.09 41.20
N ALA A 162 -16.26 5.06 42.29
CA ALA A 162 -17.45 5.88 42.47
C ALA A 162 -17.14 7.35 42.79
N ILE A 163 -15.97 7.65 43.36
CA ILE A 163 -15.50 9.03 43.59
C ILE A 163 -14.08 9.20 43.04
N ASP A 164 -13.03 8.76 43.75
CA ASP A 164 -11.64 9.17 43.46
C ASP A 164 -10.69 7.99 43.17
N GLY A 165 -9.59 8.23 42.46
CA GLY A 165 -8.41 7.34 42.32
C GLY A 165 -8.65 5.96 41.67
N ALA A 166 -8.79 5.91 40.34
CA ALA A 166 -8.92 4.66 39.57
C ALA A 166 -7.78 4.50 38.55
N GLY A 167 -6.98 3.44 38.60
CA GLY A 167 -5.87 3.32 37.66
C GLY A 167 -4.97 2.10 37.73
N ILE A 168 -3.83 2.23 37.06
CA ILE A 168 -2.72 1.28 37.13
C ILE A 168 -1.54 2.02 37.79
N GLY A 169 -0.89 1.41 38.77
CA GLY A 169 0.21 2.01 39.52
C GLY A 169 -0.11 2.20 41.00
N GLY A 170 -1.04 3.08 41.36
CA GLY A 170 -1.36 3.29 42.77
C GLY A 170 -2.74 3.90 43.01
N ALA A 171 -3.33 3.51 44.13
CA ALA A 171 -4.52 4.13 44.68
C ALA A 171 -4.21 5.47 45.39
N GLN A 172 -5.14 5.95 46.20
CA GLN A 172 -5.05 7.28 46.83
C GLN A 172 -4.09 7.29 48.03
N PHE A 173 -3.67 8.49 48.45
CA PHE A 173 -2.96 8.73 49.71
C PHE A 173 -1.71 7.87 49.92
N ALA A 174 -0.89 7.76 48.89
CA ALA A 174 0.36 7.00 48.93
C ALA A 174 1.57 7.93 49.23
N PRO A 175 2.07 7.96 50.48
CA PRO A 175 3.12 8.90 50.89
C PRO A 175 4.50 8.43 50.40
N ALA A 176 5.17 9.27 49.61
CA ALA A 176 6.58 9.12 49.24
C ALA A 176 6.98 7.75 48.69
N MET A 177 6.33 7.31 47.59
CA MET A 177 6.65 6.03 46.96
C MET A 177 8.11 5.94 46.52
N VAL A 178 8.74 4.78 46.73
CA VAL A 178 9.72 4.30 45.74
C VAL A 178 8.93 3.80 44.55
N ALA A 179 9.02 4.52 43.43
CA ALA A 179 8.33 4.18 42.21
C ALA A 179 8.91 2.91 41.56
N GLY A 180 8.10 1.86 41.48
CA GLY A 180 8.29 0.77 40.52
C GLY A 180 8.00 1.22 39.07
N SER A 181 7.81 0.24 38.19
CA SER A 181 7.63 0.51 36.75
C SER A 181 6.30 -0.04 36.22
N ILE A 182 5.73 0.65 35.23
CA ILE A 182 4.51 0.22 34.54
C ILE A 182 4.81 0.09 33.05
N THR A 183 4.59 -1.10 32.48
CA THR A 183 4.77 -1.36 31.05
C THR A 183 3.47 -1.81 30.41
N ILE A 184 2.98 -1.04 29.43
CA ILE A 184 1.81 -1.40 28.62
C ILE A 184 2.28 -1.78 27.21
N ASN A 185 2.13 -3.06 26.86
CA ASN A 185 2.51 -3.57 25.53
C ASN A 185 1.36 -3.65 24.53
N GLY A 186 0.12 -3.63 25.00
CA GLY A 186 -1.06 -3.72 24.15
C GLY A 186 -2.36 -3.86 24.96
N GLY A 187 -3.47 -4.05 24.25
CA GLY A 187 -4.80 -4.20 24.84
C GLY A 187 -5.61 -2.91 24.81
N THR A 188 -6.77 -2.92 25.48
CA THR A 188 -7.60 -1.74 25.73
C THR A 188 -7.65 -1.50 27.22
N ILE A 189 -7.25 -0.32 27.68
CA ILE A 189 -7.22 0.07 29.09
C ILE A 189 -8.15 1.28 29.26
N ASN A 190 -9.20 1.15 30.06
CA ASN A 190 -10.10 2.23 30.39
C ASN A 190 -10.00 2.53 31.89
N THR A 191 -9.57 3.73 32.26
CA THR A 191 -9.56 4.19 33.65
C THR A 191 -10.57 5.31 33.84
N LYS A 192 -11.49 5.14 34.80
CA LYS A 192 -12.61 6.07 34.99
C LYS A 192 -12.93 6.35 36.45
N THR A 193 -12.77 7.60 36.87
CA THR A 193 -13.30 8.09 38.15
C THR A 193 -14.55 8.92 37.90
N TYR A 194 -15.36 9.13 38.94
CA TYR A 194 -16.32 10.21 38.93
C TYR A 194 -15.59 11.54 39.11
N ASN A 195 -14.85 11.68 40.22
CA ASN A 195 -14.16 12.89 40.63
C ASN A 195 -12.68 12.87 40.13
N CYS A 196 -11.67 12.80 40.99
CA CYS A 196 -10.27 13.08 40.67
C CYS A 196 -9.40 11.81 40.47
N GLY A 197 -8.31 11.91 39.71
CA GLY A 197 -7.22 10.91 39.62
C GLY A 197 -7.44 9.60 38.82
N PRO A 198 -8.06 9.58 37.62
CA PRO A 198 -8.05 8.41 36.76
C PRO A 198 -6.78 8.33 35.89
N GLY A 199 -6.06 7.21 35.86
CA GLY A 199 -4.87 7.17 35.00
C GLY A 199 -3.93 5.99 35.13
N ILE A 200 -2.71 6.20 34.63
CA ILE A 200 -1.57 5.29 34.77
C ILE A 200 -0.46 6.03 35.52
N GLY A 201 0.12 5.44 36.55
CA GLY A 201 1.35 5.93 37.22
C GLY A 201 1.19 6.58 38.58
N ALA A 202 0.05 7.23 38.86
CA ALA A 202 -0.24 7.87 40.15
C ALA A 202 -1.76 8.04 40.35
N GLY A 203 -2.22 7.92 41.60
CA GLY A 203 -3.59 8.19 42.01
C GLY A 203 -3.79 9.63 42.50
N GLU A 204 -4.80 9.87 43.34
CA GLU A 204 -4.94 11.16 44.04
C GLU A 204 -4.01 11.23 45.27
N TYR A 205 -3.38 12.38 45.49
CA TYR A 205 -2.42 12.64 46.58
C TYR A 205 -1.17 11.73 46.64
N SER A 206 -0.82 10.99 45.58
CA SER A 206 0.42 10.20 45.50
C SER A 206 1.63 11.10 45.20
N THR A 207 2.69 11.06 46.03
CA THR A 207 3.79 12.05 45.93
C THR A 207 4.98 11.67 45.05
N VAL A 208 4.99 10.48 44.43
CA VAL A 208 5.97 10.02 43.43
C VAL A 208 5.24 9.12 42.43
N ALA A 209 5.52 9.26 41.12
CA ALA A 209 4.89 8.46 40.07
C ALA A 209 5.86 7.45 39.42
N ALA A 210 5.31 6.34 38.93
CA ALA A 210 6.05 5.27 38.24
C ALA A 210 6.89 5.76 37.04
N ASP A 211 7.96 5.03 36.70
CA ASP A 211 8.48 5.03 35.32
C ASP A 211 7.47 4.27 34.43
N ILE A 212 7.04 4.88 33.33
CA ILE A 212 5.94 4.36 32.49
C ILE A 212 6.44 4.14 31.07
N THR A 213 6.27 2.92 30.55
CA THR A 213 6.57 2.56 29.16
C THR A 213 5.29 2.11 28.46
N ILE A 214 4.95 2.72 27.33
CA ILE A 214 3.80 2.35 26.51
C ILE A 214 4.32 2.06 25.10
N THR A 215 4.17 0.81 24.65
CA THR A 215 4.61 0.37 23.31
C THR A 215 3.45 0.11 22.36
N GLY A 216 2.23 -0.03 22.87
CA GLY A 216 1.03 -0.29 22.07
C GLY A 216 -0.27 -0.25 22.86
N GLY A 217 -1.37 -0.57 22.19
CA GLY A 217 -2.71 -0.63 22.78
C GLY A 217 -3.53 0.66 22.64
N THR A 218 -4.69 0.68 23.29
CA THR A 218 -5.58 1.85 23.43
C THR A 218 -5.75 2.15 24.91
N ILE A 219 -5.44 3.38 25.34
CA ILE A 219 -5.54 3.81 26.75
C ILE A 219 -6.52 4.98 26.80
N ASN A 220 -7.59 4.87 27.59
CA ASN A 220 -8.60 5.90 27.78
C ASN A 220 -8.70 6.27 29.27
N ALA A 221 -8.25 7.47 29.65
CA ALA A 221 -8.37 8.00 31.01
C ALA A 221 -9.44 9.10 31.06
N ALA A 222 -10.43 8.96 31.95
CA ALA A 222 -11.59 9.87 32.02
C ALA A 222 -12.03 10.19 33.47
N GLY A 223 -12.16 11.48 33.82
CA GLY A 223 -12.66 11.92 35.14
C GLY A 223 -13.19 13.34 35.18
N THR A 224 -14.06 13.69 36.14
CA THR A 224 -14.68 15.03 36.24
C THR A 224 -14.01 15.99 37.23
N CYS A 225 -12.90 15.59 37.83
CA CYS A 225 -11.93 16.44 38.54
C CYS A 225 -10.50 16.00 38.19
N GLY A 226 -9.51 16.86 38.46
CA GLY A 226 -8.08 16.55 38.63
C GLY A 226 -7.47 15.37 37.84
N SER A 227 -6.62 15.70 36.88
CA SER A 227 -5.52 14.82 36.41
C SER A 227 -5.84 13.52 35.66
N PRO A 228 -6.88 13.38 34.80
CA PRO A 228 -6.91 12.26 33.86
C PRO A 228 -5.62 12.20 33.03
N GLY A 229 -4.91 11.07 33.04
CA GLY A 229 -3.64 11.04 32.33
C GLY A 229 -2.68 9.89 32.62
N ILE A 230 -1.43 10.14 32.25
CA ILE A 230 -0.29 9.24 32.44
C ILE A 230 0.80 9.99 33.22
N GLY A 231 1.24 9.42 34.35
CA GLY A 231 2.37 9.85 35.18
C GLY A 231 2.15 11.06 36.09
N GLY A 232 0.94 11.62 36.17
CA GLY A 232 0.63 12.77 37.03
C GLY A 232 -0.49 12.46 38.03
N SER A 233 -0.30 12.81 39.30
CA SER A 233 -1.33 12.69 40.34
C SER A 233 -2.32 13.87 40.32
N ALA A 234 -3.45 13.72 41.00
CA ALA A 234 -4.26 14.87 41.40
C ALA A 234 -3.79 15.39 42.78
N GLN A 235 -3.48 16.69 42.84
CA GLN A 235 -3.18 17.49 44.04
C GLN A 235 -1.84 17.16 44.75
N TYR A 236 -0.99 18.19 44.90
CA TYR A 236 0.16 18.27 45.82
C TYR A 236 1.33 17.26 45.64
N SER A 237 1.63 16.82 44.41
CA SER A 237 2.76 15.91 44.15
C SER A 237 4.01 16.60 43.58
N SER A 238 5.18 16.12 43.99
CA SER A 238 6.48 16.59 43.56
C SER A 238 7.31 15.45 42.97
N VAL A 239 7.54 15.53 41.66
CA VAL A 239 8.33 14.59 40.82
C VAL A 239 7.56 13.34 40.36
N SER A 240 7.13 13.39 39.11
CA SER A 240 6.71 12.26 38.28
C SER A 240 7.91 11.50 37.69
N GLY A 241 7.81 10.17 37.57
CA GLY A 241 8.78 9.34 36.84
C GLY A 241 8.84 9.65 35.33
N ASN A 242 9.72 8.96 34.61
CA ASN A 242 9.92 9.15 33.18
C ASN A 242 8.84 8.40 32.39
N ILE A 243 8.42 8.99 31.26
CA ILE A 243 7.34 8.44 30.43
C ILE A 243 7.90 8.19 29.03
N THR A 244 7.90 6.94 28.58
CA THR A 244 8.36 6.52 27.25
C THR A 244 7.19 5.98 26.44
N ILE A 245 6.94 6.57 25.26
CA ILE A 245 5.82 6.18 24.38
C ILE A 245 6.36 5.86 22.99
N THR A 246 6.30 4.59 22.60
CA THR A 246 6.79 4.11 21.29
C THR A 246 5.66 3.68 20.36
N GLY A 247 4.41 3.65 20.85
CA GLY A 247 3.23 3.29 20.07
C GLY A 247 1.93 3.39 20.88
N GLY A 248 0.83 2.98 20.26
CA GLY A 248 -0.51 2.99 20.86
C GLY A 248 -1.34 4.24 20.58
N VAL A 249 -2.60 4.23 21.03
CA VAL A 249 -3.55 5.34 21.00
C VAL A 249 -3.88 5.72 22.44
N ILE A 250 -3.64 6.96 22.82
CA ILE A 250 -3.83 7.44 24.18
C ILE A 250 -4.84 8.59 24.15
N THR A 251 -5.92 8.45 24.91
CA THR A 251 -6.97 9.46 25.08
C THR A 251 -7.06 9.83 26.56
N SER A 252 -6.84 11.10 26.88
CA SER A 252 -7.08 11.67 28.21
C SER A 252 -8.19 12.72 28.13
N THR A 253 -9.18 12.63 29.01
CA THR A 253 -10.35 13.53 29.06
C THR A 253 -10.71 13.92 30.48
N GLY A 254 -10.82 15.22 30.76
CA GLY A 254 -11.37 15.67 32.05
C GLY A 254 -11.43 17.18 32.24
N THR A 255 -12.02 17.62 33.34
CA THR A 255 -12.52 19.01 33.47
C THR A 255 -11.46 20.06 33.80
N GLN A 256 -10.34 19.69 34.41
CA GLN A 256 -9.36 20.64 34.98
C GLN A 256 -7.93 20.45 34.44
N ALA A 257 -7.42 19.22 34.38
CA ALA A 257 -6.06 18.95 33.92
C ALA A 257 -5.97 17.60 33.18
N ALA A 258 -6.14 17.59 31.86
CA ALA A 258 -5.99 16.37 31.05
C ALA A 258 -4.60 16.34 30.40
N GLY A 259 -3.80 15.27 30.57
CA GLY A 259 -2.45 15.30 30.00
C GLY A 259 -1.56 14.08 30.24
N ILE A 260 -0.29 14.25 29.84
CA ILE A 260 0.80 13.33 30.15
C ILE A 260 1.86 14.10 30.93
N GLY A 261 2.35 13.50 32.00
CA GLY A 261 3.53 13.94 32.76
C GLY A 261 3.24 14.69 34.04
N GLY A 262 2.09 15.33 34.17
CA GLY A 262 1.80 16.19 35.32
C GLY A 262 0.32 16.44 35.43
N GLY A 263 -0.20 16.32 36.65
CA GLY A 263 -1.57 16.61 36.99
C GLY A 263 -1.72 17.93 37.76
N PHE A 264 -2.92 18.19 38.27
CA PHE A 264 -3.29 19.44 38.93
C PHE A 264 -2.31 19.82 40.07
N ASN A 265 -1.66 20.97 39.92
CA ASN A 265 -0.57 21.50 40.75
C ASN A 265 0.70 20.61 40.88
N ALA A 266 0.95 19.70 39.93
CA ALA A 266 2.15 18.85 39.92
C ALA A 266 3.17 19.30 38.85
N ALA A 267 4.47 19.18 39.18
CA ALA A 267 5.56 19.35 38.22
C ALA A 267 5.53 18.24 37.15
N GLY A 268 6.08 18.54 35.96
CA GLY A 268 5.96 17.64 34.82
C GLY A 268 7.06 16.59 34.66
N ALA A 269 6.69 15.45 34.07
CA ALA A 269 7.60 14.36 33.71
C ALA A 269 8.55 14.69 32.57
N ASN A 270 9.64 13.92 32.51
CA ASN A 270 10.40 13.74 31.28
C ASN A 270 9.64 12.76 30.38
N ILE A 271 9.20 13.25 29.22
CA ILE A 271 8.43 12.49 28.25
C ILE A 271 9.32 12.24 27.03
N THR A 272 9.50 10.99 26.63
CA THR A 272 10.17 10.60 25.39
C THR A 272 9.16 9.89 24.49
N MET A 273 8.90 10.42 23.30
CA MET A 273 7.97 9.82 22.34
C MET A 273 8.66 9.49 21.01
N SER A 274 8.50 8.26 20.53
CA SER A 274 8.97 7.79 19.22
C SER A 274 7.87 7.14 18.35
N GLY A 275 6.64 7.01 18.88
CA GLY A 275 5.45 6.56 18.14
C GLY A 275 4.14 6.91 18.85
N GLY A 276 3.01 6.62 18.19
CA GLY A 276 1.65 6.68 18.75
C GLY A 276 0.74 7.82 18.25
N ASP A 277 -0.51 7.82 18.70
CA ASP A 277 -1.44 8.96 18.65
C ASP A 277 -1.86 9.29 20.09
N LEU A 278 -1.79 10.57 20.45
CA LEU A 278 -2.11 11.07 21.78
C LEU A 278 -3.08 12.23 21.64
N THR A 279 -4.24 12.14 22.29
CA THR A 279 -5.21 13.22 22.43
C THR A 279 -5.47 13.49 23.90
N ALA A 280 -5.19 14.70 24.36
CA ALA A 280 -5.58 15.21 25.66
C ALA A 280 -6.59 16.35 25.47
N SER A 281 -7.75 16.29 26.13
CA SER A 281 -8.83 17.27 25.96
C SER A 281 -9.52 17.61 27.28
N THR A 282 -9.82 18.88 27.47
CA THR A 282 -10.65 19.35 28.60
C THR A 282 -11.88 20.10 28.07
N PRO A 283 -13.12 19.78 28.49
CA PRO A 283 -14.28 20.56 28.13
C PRO A 283 -14.21 21.96 28.77
N VAL A 284 -14.91 22.93 28.18
CA VAL A 284 -15.08 24.26 28.76
C VAL A 284 -15.85 24.15 30.09
N GLN A 285 -15.34 24.76 31.16
CA GLN A 285 -16.05 24.90 32.43
C GLN A 285 -16.12 26.37 32.86
N PRO A 286 -17.27 26.87 33.36
CA PRO A 286 -17.34 28.18 33.99
C PRO A 286 -16.54 28.18 35.30
N GLY A 287 -15.47 28.97 35.39
CA GLY A 287 -14.66 29.10 36.61
C GLY A 287 -13.15 29.20 36.40
N GLY A 288 -12.63 28.72 35.26
CA GLY A 288 -11.27 29.01 34.81
C GLY A 288 -10.14 28.32 35.60
N GLY A 289 -9.96 27.01 35.39
CA GLY A 289 -8.81 26.25 35.90
C GLY A 289 -8.42 25.09 34.97
N ASN A 290 -8.61 25.27 33.65
CA ASN A 290 -8.65 24.18 32.67
C ASN A 290 -7.43 24.20 31.75
N GLY A 291 -6.68 23.10 31.69
CA GLY A 291 -5.59 22.93 30.73
C GLY A 291 -5.44 21.50 30.20
N ALA A 292 -5.18 21.37 28.90
CA ALA A 292 -4.81 20.11 28.25
C ALA A 292 -3.31 20.16 27.86
N ALA A 293 -2.44 19.40 28.53
CA ALA A 293 -0.99 19.65 28.50
C ALA A 293 -0.09 18.41 28.44
N LEU A 294 1.18 18.67 28.14
CA LEU A 294 2.29 17.70 28.19
C LEU A 294 3.34 18.25 29.16
N GLY A 295 3.92 17.44 30.01
CA GLY A 295 4.81 17.93 31.06
C GLY A 295 3.99 18.43 32.25
N SER A 296 3.84 19.75 32.45
CA SER A 296 3.15 20.27 33.65
C SER A 296 1.62 20.11 33.57
N GLY A 297 0.98 19.83 34.71
CA GLY A 297 -0.47 19.91 34.81
C GLY A 297 -0.96 21.32 35.18
N ALA A 298 -2.28 21.51 35.17
CA ALA A 298 -2.87 22.83 35.40
C ALA A 298 -2.68 23.31 36.85
N ALA A 299 -2.41 24.60 37.02
CA ALA A 299 -2.44 25.28 38.31
C ALA A 299 -3.86 25.74 38.69
N GLY A 300 -4.13 25.88 39.99
CA GLY A 300 -5.27 26.68 40.44
C GLY A 300 -5.11 28.16 40.01
N PRO A 301 -6.21 28.93 39.84
CA PRO A 301 -6.16 30.30 39.28
C PRO A 301 -5.37 31.32 40.12
N THR A 302 -4.97 30.95 41.34
CA THR A 302 -4.18 31.76 42.29
C THR A 302 -2.78 31.17 42.57
N LEU A 303 -2.39 30.08 41.90
CA LEU A 303 -1.12 29.38 42.14
C LEU A 303 -0.15 29.56 40.96
N PRO A 304 1.18 29.57 41.20
CA PRO A 304 2.17 29.54 40.12
C PRO A 304 2.02 28.27 39.27
N VAL A 305 2.18 28.39 37.96
CA VAL A 305 2.23 27.22 37.06
C VAL A 305 3.46 26.37 37.42
N PRO A 306 3.30 25.06 37.70
CA PRO A 306 4.44 24.18 37.97
C PRO A 306 5.43 24.15 36.80
N PRO A 307 6.73 23.98 37.04
CA PRO A 307 7.70 23.86 35.96
C PRO A 307 7.37 22.65 35.09
N PRO A 308 7.39 22.79 33.75
CA PRO A 308 7.28 21.64 32.87
C PRO A 308 8.55 20.78 32.96
N GLY A 309 8.38 19.47 32.81
CA GLY A 309 9.51 18.56 32.61
C GLY A 309 10.09 18.68 31.20
N THR A 310 10.80 17.67 30.72
CA THR A 310 11.31 17.65 29.33
C THR A 310 10.35 16.93 28.39
N LEU A 311 10.32 17.34 27.11
CA LEU A 311 9.66 16.58 26.04
C LEU A 311 10.69 16.31 24.94
N THR A 312 10.96 15.03 24.68
CA THR A 312 11.85 14.56 23.63
C THR A 312 11.03 13.82 22.58
N LEU A 313 11.17 14.25 21.32
CA LEU A 313 10.47 13.68 20.17
C LEU A 313 11.50 13.05 19.23
N ILE A 314 11.42 11.74 18.98
CA ILE A 314 12.42 10.99 18.20
C ILE A 314 11.87 10.60 16.83
N GLY A 315 12.23 11.33 15.77
CA GLY A 315 11.70 11.11 14.41
C GLY A 315 12.31 12.00 13.34
N ALA A 316 11.76 11.95 12.13
CA ALA A 316 12.31 12.57 10.93
C ALA A 316 11.30 13.52 10.27
N GLY A 317 11.09 14.69 10.87
CA GLY A 317 10.25 15.76 10.33
C GLY A 317 10.47 17.10 11.04
N ILE A 318 10.19 18.20 10.34
CA ILE A 318 10.14 19.53 10.97
C ILE A 318 8.83 19.59 11.78
N PRO A 319 8.87 19.82 13.11
CA PRO A 319 7.65 19.87 13.91
C PRO A 319 6.82 21.09 13.52
N THR A 320 5.54 20.89 13.24
CA THR A 320 4.54 21.96 13.20
C THR A 320 4.03 22.23 14.62
N SER A 321 4.92 22.58 15.55
CA SER A 321 4.57 22.87 16.94
C SER A 321 4.18 24.34 17.13
N THR A 322 2.91 24.61 17.35
CA THR A 322 2.51 25.76 18.17
C THR A 322 2.54 25.34 19.64
N SER A 323 3.36 25.99 20.46
CA SER A 323 3.23 25.88 21.91
C SER A 323 2.06 26.77 22.36
N GLY A 324 0.85 26.23 22.33
CA GLY A 324 -0.33 26.92 22.84
C GLY A 324 -0.17 27.24 24.32
N THR A 325 -0.41 28.49 24.72
CA THR A 325 -0.50 28.86 26.14
C THR A 325 -1.93 28.65 26.60
N ALA A 326 -2.22 27.50 27.18
CA ALA A 326 -3.45 27.32 27.95
C ALA A 326 -3.38 28.22 29.20
N PRO A 327 -4.45 28.93 29.57
CA PRO A 327 -4.49 29.56 30.89
C PRO A 327 -4.28 28.45 31.94
N TYR A 328 -3.31 28.66 32.82
CA TYR A 328 -2.94 27.77 33.93
C TYR A 328 -2.14 26.48 33.62
N ALA A 329 -1.81 26.12 32.38
CA ALA A 329 -0.95 24.96 32.10
C ALA A 329 0.19 25.27 31.12
N SER A 330 1.34 24.60 31.27
CA SER A 330 2.50 24.78 30.39
C SER A 330 2.94 23.46 29.74
N SER A 331 3.27 23.53 28.45
CA SER A 331 3.98 22.46 27.75
C SER A 331 5.44 22.87 27.52
N PRO A 332 6.42 21.99 27.75
CA PRO A 332 7.81 22.29 27.44
C PRO A 332 8.02 22.40 25.93
N MET A 333 9.04 23.16 25.53
CA MET A 333 9.53 23.10 24.15
C MET A 333 10.03 21.69 23.85
N ALA A 334 9.50 21.08 22.79
CA ALA A 334 9.94 19.77 22.35
C ALA A 334 11.39 19.82 21.83
N THR A 335 12.26 19.00 22.41
CA THR A 335 13.57 18.69 21.83
C THR A 335 13.37 17.59 20.79
N VAL A 336 13.52 17.93 19.51
CA VAL A 336 13.41 16.94 18.42
C VAL A 336 14.78 16.34 18.16
N LEU A 337 14.89 15.03 18.35
CA LEU A 337 16.08 14.24 18.00
C LEU A 337 15.84 13.51 16.66
N PRO A 338 16.88 13.36 15.82
CA PRO A 338 16.80 12.53 14.62
C PRO A 338 16.42 11.09 14.99
N GLY A 339 15.23 10.67 14.58
CA GLY A 339 14.75 9.30 14.77
C GLY A 339 14.80 8.47 13.50
N PRO A 340 14.13 7.29 13.51
CA PRO A 340 13.94 6.48 12.32
C PRO A 340 13.41 7.33 11.15
N VAL A 341 13.97 7.11 9.97
CA VAL A 341 13.49 7.77 8.75
C VAL A 341 12.02 7.40 8.56
N GLY A 342 11.17 8.40 8.42
CA GLY A 342 9.74 8.19 8.19
C GLY A 342 8.79 8.39 9.35
N VAL A 343 9.20 9.13 10.37
CA VAL A 343 8.31 9.54 11.45
C VAL A 343 8.08 11.05 11.34
N THR A 344 6.88 11.48 10.95
CA THR A 344 6.49 12.90 10.99
C THR A 344 5.59 13.16 12.19
N PHE A 345 5.85 14.25 12.91
CA PHE A 345 5.04 14.68 14.05
C PHE A 345 4.12 15.82 13.63
N THR A 346 2.85 15.71 14.02
CA THR A 346 1.94 16.85 14.03
C THR A 346 1.49 17.08 15.46
N GLN A 347 1.84 18.24 16.03
CA GLN A 347 1.25 18.73 17.27
C GLN A 347 0.15 19.73 16.91
N THR A 348 -1.01 19.65 17.56
CA THR A 348 -2.03 20.70 17.46
C THR A 348 -2.51 21.03 18.86
N THR A 349 -2.29 22.28 19.26
CA THR A 349 -2.80 22.87 20.49
C THR A 349 -3.91 23.86 20.13
N GLN A 350 -5.09 23.70 20.73
CA GLN A 350 -6.19 24.66 20.59
C GLN A 350 -6.18 25.61 21.78
N ASP A 351 -6.05 26.91 21.52
CA ASP A 351 -5.92 27.93 22.57
C ASP A 351 -7.20 28.00 23.43
N GLY A 352 -7.00 27.87 24.75
CA GLY A 352 -8.02 27.82 25.80
C GLY A 352 -8.75 29.15 26.07
N THR A 353 -9.11 29.87 25.01
CA THR A 353 -10.07 30.98 25.06
C THR A 353 -11.41 30.49 25.62
N PHE A 354 -12.13 31.31 26.40
CA PHE A 354 -13.42 30.92 27.01
C PHE A 354 -14.51 30.48 26.01
N THR A 355 -14.30 30.69 24.71
CA THR A 355 -15.16 30.26 23.61
C THR A 355 -14.87 28.85 23.08
N GLN A 356 -13.74 28.21 23.43
CA GLN A 356 -13.31 26.92 22.88
C GLN A 356 -12.66 26.01 23.93
N ALA A 357 -12.81 24.69 23.75
CA ALA A 357 -12.23 23.69 24.64
C ALA A 357 -10.69 23.60 24.45
N PRO A 358 -9.88 23.62 25.53
CA PRO A 358 -8.46 23.30 25.42
C PRO A 358 -8.27 21.85 24.95
N SER A 359 -7.45 21.67 23.91
CA SER A 359 -7.12 20.35 23.37
C SER A 359 -5.68 20.33 22.86
N THR A 360 -4.97 19.25 23.15
CA THR A 360 -3.62 18.98 22.67
C THR A 360 -3.60 17.60 22.00
N ARG A 361 -3.23 17.53 20.72
CA ARG A 361 -3.04 16.27 20.00
C ARG A 361 -1.61 16.15 19.47
N ILE A 362 -1.02 14.96 19.59
CA ILE A 362 0.23 14.55 18.94
C ILE A 362 -0.06 13.31 18.08
N VAL A 363 0.32 13.34 16.81
CA VAL A 363 0.24 12.18 15.91
C VAL A 363 1.61 11.89 15.32
N PHE A 364 2.00 10.62 15.37
CA PHE A 364 3.14 10.08 14.63
C PHE A 364 2.66 9.51 13.29
N ALA A 365 2.77 10.31 12.23
CA ALA A 365 2.49 9.83 10.89
C ALA A 365 3.65 8.94 10.40
N VAL A 366 3.35 7.67 10.16
CA VAL A 366 4.26 6.73 9.50
C VAL A 366 4.34 7.09 8.01
N ALA A 367 5.54 7.48 7.58
CA ALA A 367 5.82 7.76 6.19
C ALA A 367 5.87 6.46 5.38
N VAL A 368 5.37 6.51 4.15
CA VAL A 368 5.23 5.36 3.27
C VAL A 368 6.11 5.58 2.04
N ALA A 369 6.84 4.52 1.64
CA ALA A 369 7.57 4.50 0.38
C ALA A 369 6.62 4.71 -0.82
N PRO A 370 7.10 5.19 -1.97
CA PRO A 370 6.23 5.44 -3.11
C PRO A 370 5.68 4.11 -3.63
N GLN A 371 4.46 4.10 -4.16
CA GLN A 371 3.91 2.97 -4.91
C GLN A 371 3.25 3.49 -6.20
N ILE A 372 3.72 3.02 -7.35
CA ILE A 372 3.25 3.47 -8.67
C ILE A 372 1.89 2.83 -8.96
N THR A 373 0.84 3.64 -8.91
CA THR A 373 -0.57 3.21 -9.05
C THR A 373 -0.99 3.09 -10.52
N THR A 374 -0.40 3.87 -11.43
CA THR A 374 -0.65 3.76 -12.86
C THR A 374 -0.24 2.38 -13.37
N THR A 375 -1.18 1.62 -13.92
CA THR A 375 -0.95 0.21 -14.31
C THR A 375 -0.46 0.01 -15.73
N GLY A 376 -0.70 0.98 -16.60
CA GLY A 376 -0.33 1.00 -18.02
C GLY A 376 -0.51 2.39 -18.60
N LEU A 377 -0.11 2.58 -19.86
CA LEU A 377 -0.23 3.84 -20.59
C LEU A 377 -1.01 3.61 -21.89
N PRO A 378 -1.95 4.50 -22.25
CA PRO A 378 -2.57 4.49 -23.58
C PRO A 378 -1.53 4.67 -24.69
N GLY A 379 -1.78 4.07 -25.86
CA GLY A 379 -0.97 4.25 -27.07
C GLY A 379 -0.95 5.69 -27.58
N GLY A 380 0.08 6.04 -28.34
CA GLY A 380 0.25 7.33 -29.01
C GLY A 380 0.26 7.21 -30.53
N THR A 381 0.29 8.35 -31.23
CA THR A 381 0.48 8.41 -32.69
C THR A 381 1.68 9.28 -33.02
N ALA A 382 2.52 8.83 -33.95
CA ALA A 382 3.70 9.58 -34.40
C ALA A 382 3.29 10.94 -34.98
N ALA A 383 4.07 11.98 -34.68
CA ALA A 383 3.82 13.39 -34.98
C ALA A 383 2.55 14.02 -34.36
N ALA A 384 1.82 13.31 -33.49
CA ALA A 384 0.71 13.85 -32.71
C ALA A 384 1.13 14.16 -31.25
N PRO A 385 0.57 15.17 -30.58
CA PRO A 385 0.89 15.44 -29.18
C PRO A 385 0.44 14.30 -28.27
N TYR A 386 1.29 13.95 -27.30
CA TYR A 386 1.04 12.95 -26.27
C TYR A 386 1.26 13.58 -24.89
N ALA A 387 0.33 13.30 -23.95
CA ALA A 387 0.46 13.70 -22.55
C ALA A 387 -0.30 12.70 -21.67
N GLN A 388 0.40 12.06 -20.73
CA GLN A 388 -0.15 11.13 -19.74
C GLN A 388 0.60 11.30 -18.41
N ILE A 389 -0.02 10.95 -17.29
CA ILE A 389 0.59 11.08 -15.94
C ILE A 389 0.81 9.70 -15.33
N ILE A 390 2.03 9.45 -14.86
CA ILE A 390 2.37 8.29 -14.03
C ILE A 390 2.20 8.70 -12.57
N ALA A 391 1.07 8.30 -11.98
CA ALA A 391 0.75 8.56 -10.59
C ALA A 391 1.44 7.54 -9.67
N ALA A 392 1.84 8.02 -8.49
CA ALA A 392 2.29 7.21 -7.37
C ALA A 392 1.66 7.72 -6.07
N SER A 393 1.29 6.80 -5.17
CA SER A 393 1.01 7.11 -3.77
C SER A 393 2.32 7.13 -2.96
N GLY A 394 2.27 7.64 -1.74
CA GLY A 394 3.43 7.77 -0.83
C GLY A 394 3.36 9.07 -0.04
N THR A 395 4.27 9.25 0.92
CA THR A 395 4.34 10.49 1.73
C THR A 395 5.45 11.43 1.26
N GLY A 396 5.20 12.74 1.37
CA GLY A 396 6.17 13.78 1.02
C GLY A 396 6.36 13.96 -0.50
N PRO A 397 7.35 14.77 -0.93
CA PRO A 397 7.65 14.95 -2.34
C PRO A 397 8.17 13.64 -2.95
N ILE A 398 7.50 13.18 -4.00
CA ILE A 398 7.91 12.03 -4.81
C ILE A 398 8.62 12.56 -6.05
N THR A 399 9.79 12.00 -6.34
CA THR A 399 10.56 12.30 -7.56
C THR A 399 10.52 11.12 -8.51
N PHE A 400 10.26 11.40 -9.79
CA PHE A 400 10.18 10.42 -10.87
C PHE A 400 11.45 10.45 -11.72
N ALA A 401 11.95 9.28 -12.08
CA ALA A 401 13.09 9.14 -12.98
C ALA A 401 12.92 7.91 -13.88
N LEU A 402 13.55 7.90 -15.05
CA LEU A 402 13.73 6.68 -15.82
C LEU A 402 14.74 5.77 -15.12
N ALA A 403 14.47 4.47 -15.07
CA ALA A 403 15.42 3.51 -14.53
C ALA A 403 16.59 3.28 -15.50
N ASN A 404 17.77 3.01 -14.95
CA ASN A 404 19.03 2.88 -15.69
C ASN A 404 18.90 1.96 -16.92
N GLY A 405 19.31 2.46 -18.08
CA GLY A 405 19.30 1.71 -19.34
C GLY A 405 17.98 1.71 -20.10
N THR A 406 16.94 2.42 -19.63
CA THR A 406 15.69 2.60 -20.38
C THR A 406 15.52 4.04 -20.89
N ALA A 407 14.79 4.19 -21.99
CA ALA A 407 14.51 5.48 -22.63
C ALA A 407 13.04 5.55 -23.08
N LEU A 408 12.46 6.74 -23.04
CA LEU A 408 11.16 7.03 -23.64
C LEU A 408 11.22 6.96 -25.18
N PRO A 409 10.07 6.82 -25.87
CA PRO A 409 9.99 7.06 -27.31
C PRO A 409 10.62 8.40 -27.71
N PRO A 410 11.39 8.47 -28.81
CA PRO A 410 11.99 9.71 -29.27
C PRO A 410 10.96 10.83 -29.42
N GLY A 411 11.18 11.96 -28.75
CA GLY A 411 10.26 13.11 -28.73
C GLY A 411 9.32 13.19 -27.52
N LEU A 412 9.37 12.22 -26.59
CA LEU A 412 8.71 12.30 -25.28
C LEU A 412 9.72 12.54 -24.14
N ALA A 413 9.29 13.25 -23.10
CA ALA A 413 10.04 13.51 -21.87
C ALA A 413 9.20 13.17 -20.63
N LEU A 414 9.88 12.83 -19.52
CA LEU A 414 9.28 12.62 -18.19
C LEU A 414 9.58 13.84 -17.31
N ASP A 415 8.55 14.47 -16.76
CA ASP A 415 8.68 15.47 -15.71
C ASP A 415 9.00 14.77 -14.36
N PRO A 416 10.15 15.08 -13.73
CA PRO A 416 10.58 14.42 -12.50
C PRO A 416 9.79 14.85 -11.25
N ALA A 417 9.02 15.93 -11.30
CA ALA A 417 8.22 16.41 -10.16
C ALA A 417 6.75 15.98 -10.27
N THR A 418 6.19 15.93 -11.49
CA THR A 418 4.76 15.61 -11.69
C THR A 418 4.50 14.19 -12.19
N GLY A 419 5.52 13.47 -12.67
CA GLY A 419 5.35 12.16 -13.30
C GLY A 419 4.70 12.23 -14.70
N ALA A 420 4.55 13.43 -15.27
CA ALA A 420 3.97 13.61 -16.60
C ALA A 420 4.92 13.14 -17.70
N VAL A 421 4.49 12.17 -18.51
CA VAL A 421 5.12 11.78 -19.77
C VAL A 421 4.47 12.57 -20.90
N SER A 422 5.20 13.49 -21.52
CA SER A 422 4.64 14.38 -22.53
C SER A 422 5.61 14.73 -23.66
N GLY A 423 5.07 15.16 -24.81
CA GLY A 423 5.82 15.58 -25.99
C GLY A 423 5.13 15.19 -27.30
N THR A 424 5.91 15.07 -28.37
CA THR A 424 5.44 14.64 -29.69
C THR A 424 6.35 13.52 -30.19
N PRO A 425 5.91 12.24 -30.17
CA PRO A 425 6.77 11.12 -30.52
C PRO A 425 7.03 11.12 -32.03
N THR A 426 8.29 10.94 -32.45
CA THR A 426 8.69 11.07 -33.86
C THR A 426 8.79 9.75 -34.61
N THR A 427 8.92 8.63 -33.89
CA THR A 427 9.16 7.30 -34.46
C THR A 427 8.06 6.33 -34.00
N ALA A 428 7.42 5.65 -34.95
CA ALA A 428 6.46 4.59 -34.65
C ALA A 428 7.15 3.28 -34.26
N GLY A 429 6.49 2.50 -33.39
CA GLY A 429 7.02 1.27 -32.83
C GLY A 429 6.51 1.00 -31.41
N SER A 430 6.89 -0.15 -30.85
CA SER A 430 6.61 -0.49 -29.45
C SER A 430 7.85 -0.22 -28.60
N PHE A 431 7.70 0.61 -27.56
CA PHE A 431 8.79 1.03 -26.69
C PHE A 431 8.54 0.54 -25.27
N SER A 432 9.50 -0.20 -24.70
CA SER A 432 9.48 -0.64 -23.31
C SER A 432 10.42 0.20 -22.45
N PHE A 433 9.93 0.80 -21.37
CA PHE A 433 10.73 1.59 -20.44
C PHE A 433 10.32 1.37 -18.98
N GLN A 434 11.15 1.81 -18.04
CA GLN A 434 10.89 1.69 -16.61
C GLN A 434 10.93 3.05 -15.93
N VAL A 435 9.93 3.34 -15.10
CA VAL A 435 9.88 4.55 -14.29
C VAL A 435 10.00 4.18 -12.82
N ARG A 436 10.87 4.91 -12.12
CA ARG A 436 11.13 4.79 -10.68
C ARG A 436 10.59 6.02 -9.97
N ALA A 437 9.71 5.82 -9.01
CA ALA A 437 9.22 6.85 -8.10
C ALA A 437 10.00 6.74 -6.78
N THR A 438 10.60 7.83 -6.30
CA THR A 438 11.49 7.85 -5.12
C THR A 438 11.10 8.95 -4.14
N ASN A 439 11.07 8.63 -2.84
CA ASN A 439 11.03 9.60 -1.75
C ASN A 439 12.08 9.21 -0.69
N ILE A 440 12.07 9.85 0.49
CA ILE A 440 13.02 9.56 1.57
C ILE A 440 12.85 8.16 2.20
N MET A 441 11.70 7.51 1.98
CA MET A 441 11.35 6.19 2.52
C MET A 441 11.73 5.02 1.61
N GLY A 442 12.10 5.29 0.36
CA GLY A 442 12.47 4.27 -0.60
C GLY A 442 11.99 4.61 -2.00
N SER A 443 11.81 3.57 -2.82
CA SER A 443 11.36 3.72 -4.20
C SER A 443 10.64 2.49 -4.72
N ASP A 444 9.64 2.71 -5.55
CA ASP A 444 9.01 1.69 -6.39
C ASP A 444 9.42 1.90 -7.86
N THR A 445 9.44 0.83 -8.65
CA THR A 445 9.86 0.84 -10.05
C THR A 445 8.93 -0.03 -10.89
N ARG A 446 8.38 0.54 -11.96
CA ARG A 446 7.39 -0.12 -12.81
C ARG A 446 7.74 -0.03 -14.30
N SER A 447 7.58 -1.15 -14.98
CA SER A 447 7.73 -1.27 -16.44
C SER A 447 6.46 -0.83 -17.17
N TYR A 448 6.65 -0.12 -18.27
CA TYR A 448 5.60 0.30 -19.20
C TYR A 448 5.96 -0.13 -20.63
N SER A 449 4.94 -0.51 -21.39
CA SER A 449 4.99 -0.67 -22.85
C SER A 449 4.12 0.42 -23.48
N LEU A 450 4.69 1.22 -24.37
CA LEU A 450 3.99 2.28 -25.08
C LEU A 450 4.11 2.04 -26.59
N GLU A 451 2.98 1.80 -27.23
CA GLU A 451 2.87 1.68 -28.68
C GLU A 451 2.67 3.07 -29.30
N ILE A 452 3.53 3.42 -30.26
CA ILE A 452 3.39 4.61 -31.09
C ILE A 452 3.01 4.16 -32.50
N ALA A 453 1.79 4.46 -32.91
CA ALA A 453 1.25 4.12 -34.23
C ALA A 453 1.60 5.18 -35.30
N ALA A 454 1.61 4.81 -36.59
CA ALA A 454 1.81 5.71 -37.72
C ALA A 454 0.63 5.67 -38.68
N ALA A 455 0.23 6.83 -39.20
CA ALA A 455 -0.68 6.94 -40.33
C ALA A 455 -0.06 6.33 -41.61
N PRO A 456 -0.85 5.98 -42.63
CA PRO A 456 -0.33 5.39 -43.85
C PRO A 456 0.45 6.42 -44.67
N ALA A 457 1.39 5.98 -45.50
CA ALA A 457 1.97 6.81 -46.55
C ALA A 457 2.25 5.99 -47.81
N ILE A 458 1.72 6.41 -48.96
CA ILE A 458 1.76 5.69 -50.22
C ILE A 458 3.14 5.83 -50.87
N THR A 459 3.90 4.73 -50.92
CA THR A 459 5.29 4.70 -51.38
C THR A 459 5.43 4.49 -52.88
N THR A 460 4.45 3.89 -53.55
CA THR A 460 4.48 3.69 -55.01
C THR A 460 4.46 5.05 -55.73
N ALA A 461 5.58 5.43 -56.35
CA ALA A 461 5.74 6.79 -56.89
C ALA A 461 5.01 7.00 -58.23
N SER A 462 5.02 5.98 -59.08
CA SER A 462 4.36 5.92 -60.38
C SER A 462 3.99 4.46 -60.68
N ILE A 463 3.21 4.24 -61.73
CA ILE A 463 2.80 2.92 -62.20
C ILE A 463 3.22 2.75 -63.68
N PRO A 464 3.54 1.53 -64.15
CA PRO A 464 3.87 1.29 -65.55
C PRO A 464 2.67 1.51 -66.47
N ASP A 465 2.94 1.90 -67.72
CA ASP A 465 1.94 1.94 -68.78
C ASP A 465 1.36 0.53 -69.08
N ALA A 466 0.14 0.50 -69.61
CA ALA A 466 -0.56 -0.72 -70.03
C ALA A 466 -0.75 -0.76 -71.55
N THR A 467 -1.18 -1.91 -72.08
CA THR A 467 -1.59 -2.07 -73.48
C THR A 467 -3.03 -2.55 -73.52
N ALA A 468 -3.85 -1.94 -74.38
CA ALA A 468 -5.25 -2.33 -74.55
C ALA A 468 -5.35 -3.80 -74.98
N GLY A 469 -6.20 -4.58 -74.32
CA GLY A 469 -6.37 -6.02 -74.57
C GLY A 469 -5.29 -6.93 -73.97
N ALA A 470 -4.25 -6.39 -73.31
CA ALA A 470 -3.25 -7.18 -72.58
C ALA A 470 -3.56 -7.21 -71.07
N ALA A 471 -3.19 -8.29 -70.38
CA ALA A 471 -3.34 -8.38 -68.93
C ALA A 471 -2.41 -7.37 -68.23
N TYR A 472 -2.93 -6.69 -67.21
CA TYR A 472 -2.21 -5.73 -66.38
C TYR A 472 -2.32 -6.15 -64.90
N SER A 473 -1.24 -5.95 -64.13
CA SER A 473 -1.20 -6.18 -62.70
C SER A 473 -0.11 -5.32 -62.07
N GLN A 474 -0.49 -4.39 -61.19
CA GLN A 474 0.41 -3.49 -60.48
C GLN A 474 -0.04 -3.31 -59.03
N THR A 475 0.85 -3.49 -58.07
CA THR A 475 0.56 -3.27 -56.65
C THR A 475 0.84 -1.81 -56.26
N ILE A 476 -0.11 -1.19 -55.55
CA ILE A 476 0.12 0.04 -54.79
C ILE A 476 0.52 -0.34 -53.37
N THR A 477 1.66 0.17 -52.91
CA THR A 477 2.21 -0.08 -51.58
C THR A 477 2.15 1.16 -50.72
N ALA A 478 1.87 0.98 -49.43
CA ALA A 478 1.92 2.03 -48.42
C ALA A 478 2.63 1.53 -47.16
N THR A 479 3.26 2.44 -46.42
CA THR A 479 3.65 2.22 -45.02
C THR A 479 2.45 2.48 -44.09
N GLY A 480 2.65 2.32 -42.79
CA GLY A 480 1.65 2.53 -41.74
C GLY A 480 1.75 1.44 -40.67
N THR A 481 1.09 1.64 -39.52
CA THR A 481 0.94 0.58 -38.50
C THR A 481 -0.43 -0.07 -38.58
N GLY A 482 -0.51 -1.37 -38.31
CA GLY A 482 -1.74 -2.14 -38.39
C GLY A 482 -2.23 -2.38 -39.84
N PRO A 483 -3.44 -2.91 -40.02
CA PRO A 483 -4.01 -3.13 -41.35
C PRO A 483 -4.23 -1.80 -42.09
N VAL A 484 -3.72 -1.72 -43.33
CA VAL A 484 -3.97 -0.61 -44.26
C VAL A 484 -4.95 -1.09 -45.33
N THR A 485 -5.96 -0.28 -45.64
CA THR A 485 -6.93 -0.52 -46.71
C THR A 485 -6.79 0.52 -47.82
N PHE A 486 -7.07 0.12 -49.06
CA PHE A 486 -6.96 0.96 -50.24
C PHE A 486 -8.34 1.21 -50.87
N ALA A 487 -8.58 2.42 -51.35
CA ALA A 487 -9.80 2.79 -52.06
C ALA A 487 -9.50 3.80 -53.18
N LEU A 488 -10.36 3.88 -54.19
CA LEU A 488 -10.37 5.02 -55.10
C LEU A 488 -11.08 6.20 -54.43
N THR A 489 -10.50 7.40 -54.52
CA THR A 489 -11.16 8.61 -54.00
C THR A 489 -12.44 8.88 -54.80
N SER A 490 -13.50 9.36 -54.13
CA SER A 490 -14.79 9.66 -54.77
C SER A 490 -14.62 10.55 -56.01
N GLY A 491 -15.21 10.16 -57.14
CA GLY A 491 -15.05 10.82 -58.43
C GLY A 491 -13.87 10.36 -59.30
N SER A 492 -12.96 9.53 -58.78
CA SER A 492 -11.94 8.83 -59.58
C SER A 492 -12.45 7.50 -60.12
N ALA A 493 -12.01 7.13 -61.32
CA ALA A 493 -12.31 5.82 -61.93
C ALA A 493 -11.05 5.24 -62.61
N LEU A 494 -10.88 3.92 -62.51
CA LEU A 494 -9.87 3.19 -63.28
C LEU A 494 -10.31 3.06 -64.77
N PRO A 495 -9.36 2.83 -65.70
CA PRO A 495 -9.70 2.44 -67.07
C PRO A 495 -10.65 1.22 -67.10
N ALA A 496 -11.58 1.22 -68.06
CA ALA A 496 -12.52 0.11 -68.22
C ALA A 496 -11.80 -1.24 -68.38
N GLY A 497 -12.14 -2.21 -67.53
CA GLY A 497 -11.50 -3.52 -67.46
C GLY A 497 -10.42 -3.68 -66.39
N LEU A 498 -10.14 -2.64 -65.57
CA LEU A 498 -9.27 -2.72 -64.40
C LEU A 498 -10.04 -2.56 -63.07
N THR A 499 -9.58 -3.23 -62.02
CA THR A 499 -10.12 -3.18 -60.65
C THR A 499 -9.01 -3.07 -59.60
N LEU A 500 -9.26 -2.35 -58.51
CA LEU A 500 -8.39 -2.27 -57.32
C LEU A 500 -8.89 -3.22 -56.24
N ASP A 501 -8.00 -4.08 -55.72
CA ASP A 501 -8.22 -4.85 -54.49
C ASP A 501 -7.99 -3.94 -53.27
N PRO A 502 -8.99 -3.75 -52.38
CA PRO A 502 -8.89 -2.85 -51.23
C PRO A 502 -8.01 -3.38 -50.08
N THR A 503 -7.60 -4.65 -50.12
CA THR A 503 -6.78 -5.29 -49.09
C THR A 503 -5.34 -5.52 -49.52
N SER A 504 -5.12 -5.92 -50.78
CA SER A 504 -3.76 -6.15 -51.32
C SER A 504 -3.19 -4.94 -52.05
N GLY A 505 -4.00 -3.91 -52.35
CA GLY A 505 -3.57 -2.75 -53.12
C GLY A 505 -3.31 -3.04 -54.61
N VAL A 506 -3.65 -4.23 -55.10
CA VAL A 506 -3.39 -4.64 -56.49
C VAL A 506 -4.42 -4.06 -57.44
N ILE A 507 -3.97 -3.28 -58.42
CA ILE A 507 -4.71 -2.89 -59.61
C ILE A 507 -4.48 -3.96 -60.67
N SER A 508 -5.53 -4.68 -61.08
CA SER A 508 -5.42 -5.76 -62.07
C SER A 508 -6.60 -5.84 -63.03
N GLY A 509 -6.40 -6.52 -64.16
CA GLY A 509 -7.43 -6.78 -65.17
C GLY A 509 -6.89 -6.70 -66.60
N THR A 510 -7.75 -6.32 -67.55
CA THR A 510 -7.40 -6.14 -68.97
C THR A 510 -8.05 -4.86 -69.48
N PRO A 511 -7.31 -3.75 -69.68
CA PRO A 511 -7.91 -2.48 -70.07
C PRO A 511 -8.39 -2.56 -71.52
N THR A 512 -9.61 -2.08 -71.80
CA THR A 512 -10.23 -2.19 -73.13
C THR A 512 -10.11 -0.92 -73.98
N ALA A 513 -9.79 0.23 -73.37
CA ALA A 513 -9.72 1.53 -74.03
C ALA A 513 -8.29 2.09 -73.96
N SER A 514 -7.73 2.47 -75.11
CA SER A 514 -6.47 3.20 -75.21
C SER A 514 -6.65 4.69 -74.87
N GLY A 515 -5.69 5.28 -74.16
CA GLY A 515 -5.73 6.68 -73.74
C GLY A 515 -4.96 6.91 -72.44
N THR A 516 -4.92 8.14 -71.96
CA THR A 516 -4.32 8.50 -70.67
C THR A 516 -5.41 8.71 -69.63
N PHE A 517 -5.33 8.00 -68.52
CA PHE A 517 -6.31 8.05 -67.44
C PHE A 517 -5.63 8.55 -66.16
N THR A 518 -6.32 9.41 -65.40
CA THR A 518 -5.86 9.89 -64.09
C THR A 518 -6.86 9.49 -63.00
N PHE A 519 -6.34 9.01 -61.87
CA PHE A 519 -7.15 8.56 -60.74
C PHE A 519 -6.40 8.73 -59.42
N VAL A 520 -7.13 8.88 -58.32
CA VAL A 520 -6.54 9.01 -56.98
C VAL A 520 -6.82 7.74 -56.16
N VAL A 521 -5.77 7.20 -55.56
CA VAL A 521 -5.85 6.10 -54.59
C VAL A 521 -5.63 6.65 -53.19
N THR A 522 -6.49 6.29 -52.26
CA THR A 522 -6.43 6.62 -50.83
C THR A 522 -6.06 5.36 -50.03
N ALA A 523 -5.06 5.46 -49.17
CA ALA A 523 -4.68 4.43 -48.20
C ALA A 523 -5.16 4.86 -46.80
N THR A 524 -5.77 3.95 -46.03
CA THR A 524 -6.42 4.23 -44.74
C THR A 524 -6.05 3.21 -43.67
N ASN A 525 -5.79 3.64 -42.44
CA ASN A 525 -5.72 2.76 -41.26
C ASN A 525 -6.42 3.44 -40.05
N ALA A 526 -6.27 2.86 -38.86
CA ALA A 526 -6.88 3.38 -37.63
C ALA A 526 -6.34 4.75 -37.15
N THR A 527 -5.21 5.23 -37.67
CA THR A 527 -4.58 6.51 -37.26
C THR A 527 -4.67 7.61 -38.31
N GLY A 528 -5.02 7.31 -39.56
CA GLY A 528 -5.23 8.33 -40.58
C GLY A 528 -5.30 7.80 -42.01
N THR A 529 -5.12 8.73 -42.95
CA THR A 529 -5.21 8.48 -44.40
C THR A 529 -4.14 9.23 -45.17
N ASP A 530 -3.66 8.64 -46.26
CA ASP A 530 -2.87 9.32 -47.29
C ASP A 530 -3.51 9.11 -48.68
N SER A 531 -3.28 10.01 -49.64
CA SER A 531 -3.89 9.94 -50.97
C SER A 531 -2.94 10.40 -52.06
N ARG A 532 -2.87 9.63 -53.16
CA ARG A 532 -1.92 9.86 -54.25
C ARG A 532 -2.57 9.72 -55.61
N THR A 533 -2.32 10.70 -56.48
CA THR A 533 -2.76 10.69 -57.88
C THR A 533 -1.81 9.86 -58.73
N TYR A 534 -2.37 9.01 -59.57
CA TYR A 534 -1.68 8.22 -60.58
C TYR A 534 -2.15 8.59 -61.98
N THR A 535 -1.23 8.47 -62.93
CA THR A 535 -1.50 8.56 -64.36
C THR A 535 -1.15 7.21 -65.00
N LEU A 536 -2.06 6.65 -65.77
CA LEU A 536 -1.87 5.40 -66.50
C LEU A 536 -2.09 5.64 -68.00
N THR A 537 -1.06 5.43 -68.82
CA THR A 537 -1.20 5.42 -70.27
C THR A 537 -1.55 4.01 -70.71
N VAL A 538 -2.61 3.86 -71.50
CA VAL A 538 -2.98 2.61 -72.16
C VAL A 538 -2.68 2.75 -73.64
N ALA A 539 -1.61 2.09 -74.12
CA ALA A 539 -1.26 2.03 -75.53
C ALA A 539 -2.33 1.26 -76.32
N ALA A 540 -2.55 1.65 -77.59
CA ALA A 540 -3.41 0.89 -78.49
C ALA A 540 -2.81 -0.49 -78.79
N ALA A 541 -3.67 -1.51 -78.93
CA ALA A 541 -3.24 -2.83 -79.38
C ALA A 541 -2.62 -2.74 -80.78
N ALA A 542 -1.50 -3.44 -81.00
CA ALA A 542 -0.89 -3.52 -82.32
C ALA A 542 -1.86 -4.20 -83.30
N ALA A 543 -2.15 -3.54 -84.42
CA ALA A 543 -3.03 -4.09 -85.44
C ALA A 543 -2.40 -5.36 -86.04
N THR A 544 -3.05 -6.50 -85.88
CA THR A 544 -2.70 -7.73 -86.60
C THR A 544 -2.94 -7.50 -88.10
N PRO A 545 -1.96 -7.71 -88.98
CA PRO A 545 -2.16 -7.54 -90.41
C PRO A 545 -3.18 -8.57 -90.90
N THR A 546 -4.34 -8.09 -91.34
CA THR A 546 -5.34 -8.93 -91.99
C THR A 546 -4.76 -9.47 -93.31
N PRO A 547 -4.71 -10.81 -93.52
CA PRO A 547 -4.26 -11.36 -94.78
C PRO A 547 -5.24 -10.96 -95.88
N SER A 548 -4.78 -10.14 -96.81
CA SER A 548 -5.57 -9.76 -97.98
C SER A 548 -5.84 -11.00 -98.83
N ALA A 549 -7.12 -11.25 -99.14
CA ALA A 549 -7.53 -12.45 -99.86
C ALA A 549 -7.16 -12.36 -101.35
N THR A 550 -5.97 -12.84 -101.71
CA THR A 550 -5.55 -12.99 -103.11
C THR A 550 -6.44 -14.02 -103.80
N SER A 551 -7.05 -13.64 -104.93
CA SER A 551 -7.96 -14.50 -105.69
C SER A 551 -7.26 -15.76 -106.21
N ALA A 552 -7.93 -16.91 -106.07
CA ALA A 552 -7.39 -18.21 -106.50
C ALA A 552 -7.38 -18.33 -108.04
N PRO A 553 -6.28 -18.79 -108.67
CA PRO A 553 -6.30 -19.24 -110.06
C PRO A 553 -6.96 -20.62 -110.20
N ALA A 554 -7.53 -20.88 -111.37
CA ALA A 554 -8.32 -22.08 -111.64
C ALA A 554 -7.51 -23.40 -111.53
N ALA A 555 -8.19 -24.47 -111.11
CA ALA A 555 -7.61 -25.79 -110.95
C ALA A 555 -7.11 -26.38 -112.28
N ARG A 556 -5.91 -26.99 -112.27
CA ARG A 556 -5.41 -27.84 -113.36
C ARG A 556 -5.30 -29.28 -112.86
N THR A 557 -6.15 -30.15 -113.37
CA THR A 557 -6.07 -31.60 -113.17
C THR A 557 -4.83 -32.16 -113.84
N GLY A 558 -4.08 -33.01 -113.14
CA GLY A 558 -2.83 -33.58 -113.64
C GLY A 558 -2.25 -34.63 -112.70
N SER A 559 -2.72 -35.87 -112.82
CA SER A 559 -2.21 -37.02 -112.09
C SER A 559 -0.81 -37.41 -112.59
N SER A 560 0.12 -37.72 -111.68
CA SER A 560 1.25 -38.60 -111.97
C SER A 560 1.73 -39.32 -110.71
N THR A 561 2.33 -40.48 -110.89
CA THR A 561 2.40 -41.57 -109.91
C THR A 561 3.72 -41.69 -109.16
N LEU A 562 3.69 -42.45 -108.06
CA LEU A 562 4.84 -42.78 -107.22
C LEU A 562 5.98 -43.49 -107.98
N ALA A 563 7.21 -43.26 -107.52
CA ALA A 563 8.27 -44.27 -107.51
C ALA A 563 8.99 -44.20 -106.16
N VAL A 564 9.06 -45.33 -105.44
CA VAL A 564 9.79 -45.47 -104.16
C VAL A 564 10.71 -46.68 -104.25
N THR A 565 12.00 -46.45 -103.97
CA THR A 565 13.04 -47.45 -103.72
C THR A 565 13.90 -46.84 -102.61
N GLY A 566 13.78 -47.27 -101.34
CA GLY A 566 14.52 -48.42 -100.77
C GLY A 566 15.92 -47.97 -100.30
N THR A 567 16.40 -48.22 -99.08
CA THR A 567 15.98 -49.17 -98.02
C THR A 567 16.54 -48.81 -96.62
N ASN A 568 15.85 -49.27 -95.56
CA ASN A 568 16.34 -49.60 -94.20
C ASN A 568 16.75 -48.48 -93.21
N GLY A 569 15.95 -48.33 -92.14
CA GLY A 569 16.33 -47.62 -90.89
C GLY A 569 15.12 -47.04 -90.14
N ALA A 570 14.44 -47.85 -89.33
CA ALA A 570 13.18 -47.57 -88.59
C ALA A 570 12.99 -46.10 -88.12
N LEU A 571 11.89 -45.39 -88.46
CA LEU A 571 10.47 -45.66 -88.15
C LEU A 571 10.12 -45.71 -86.65
N ALA A 572 9.62 -44.59 -86.13
CA ALA A 572 8.37 -44.57 -85.37
C ALA A 572 7.59 -43.27 -85.69
N PRO A 573 6.24 -43.29 -85.73
CA PRO A 573 5.40 -42.21 -86.28
C PRO A 573 4.84 -41.32 -85.12
N LEU A 574 3.90 -40.37 -85.25
CA LEU A 574 2.71 -40.37 -86.11
C LEU A 574 2.03 -38.98 -86.18
N LEU A 575 1.62 -38.64 -87.41
CA LEU A 575 0.61 -37.65 -87.84
C LEU A 575 0.13 -36.56 -86.84
N ALA A 576 0.46 -35.33 -87.20
CA ALA A 576 -0.47 -34.22 -87.09
C ALA A 576 -1.48 -34.23 -88.25
N GLY A 577 -2.68 -33.68 -88.03
CA GLY A 577 -3.56 -33.15 -89.07
C GLY A 577 -4.82 -33.97 -89.40
N GLY A 578 -5.99 -33.37 -89.17
CA GLY A 578 -7.28 -33.90 -89.63
C GLY A 578 -8.45 -33.57 -88.70
N GLY A 579 -9.11 -32.42 -88.91
CA GLY A 579 -10.30 -32.04 -88.14
C GLY A 579 -11.61 -32.44 -88.83
N ALA A 580 -12.65 -32.58 -88.00
CA ALA A 580 -14.10 -32.53 -88.31
C ALA A 580 -14.72 -33.56 -89.29
N LEU A 581 -15.77 -34.26 -88.79
CA LEU A 581 -17.15 -34.37 -89.33
C LEU A 581 -17.84 -35.59 -88.66
N LEU A 582 -18.61 -35.44 -87.57
CA LEU A 582 -20.05 -35.08 -87.45
C LEU A 582 -20.99 -36.30 -87.30
N LEU A 583 -21.80 -36.27 -86.22
CA LEU A 583 -23.03 -37.04 -85.94
C LEU A 583 -22.95 -38.59 -85.80
N VAL A 584 -23.37 -39.10 -84.63
CA VAL A 584 -24.72 -39.72 -84.40
C VAL A 584 -24.86 -40.10 -82.91
N VAL A 585 -26.09 -40.05 -82.39
CA VAL A 585 -26.46 -40.47 -81.02
C VAL A 585 -26.61 -41.99 -80.93
N GLY A 586 -26.11 -42.62 -79.86
CA GLY A 586 -26.32 -44.05 -79.59
C GLY A 586 -26.16 -44.40 -78.10
N ALA A 587 -27.11 -45.14 -77.53
CA ALA A 587 -27.19 -45.49 -76.11
C ALA A 587 -27.03 -47.00 -75.87
N GLY A 588 -26.85 -47.40 -74.60
CA GLY A 588 -26.90 -48.81 -74.14
C GLY A 588 -25.52 -49.48 -73.99
N SER A 589 -24.86 -49.47 -72.82
CA SER A 589 -25.15 -50.25 -71.58
C SER A 589 -24.65 -51.70 -71.60
N LEU A 590 -23.57 -51.99 -70.85
CA LEU A 590 -23.34 -53.15 -69.95
C LEU A 590 -21.90 -53.04 -69.36
N ILE A 591 -21.67 -52.74 -68.07
CA ILE A 591 -21.73 -53.58 -66.84
C ILE A 591 -20.38 -54.24 -66.44
N ARG A 592 -19.94 -53.90 -65.21
CA ARG A 592 -18.99 -54.60 -64.29
C ARG A 592 -17.50 -54.75 -64.72
N ALA A 593 -16.53 -54.76 -63.80
CA ALA A 593 -16.53 -54.55 -62.34
C ALA A 593 -15.16 -54.08 -61.78
N ARG A 594 -15.22 -53.49 -60.56
CA ARG A 594 -14.25 -53.47 -59.43
C ARG A 594 -12.79 -53.91 -59.67
N GLY A 595 -11.79 -53.23 -59.11
CA GLY A 595 -11.84 -52.09 -58.19
C GLY A 595 -10.50 -51.85 -57.47
N ARG A 596 -10.47 -50.90 -56.52
CA ARG A 596 -9.32 -50.64 -55.65
C ARG A 596 -9.80 -50.48 -54.20
N ARG A 597 -9.11 -51.10 -53.25
CA ARG A 597 -9.27 -50.86 -51.81
C ARG A 597 -7.93 -51.11 -51.12
N GLN A 598 -7.51 -50.17 -50.28
CA GLN A 598 -6.33 -50.22 -49.40
C GLN A 598 -4.98 -50.29 -50.15
N SER A 599 -3.89 -49.76 -49.59
CA SER A 599 -3.69 -49.08 -48.29
C SER A 599 -3.04 -47.73 -48.48
#